data_AF-A0AAW2HI54-F1
#
_entry.id   AF-A0AAW2HI54-F1
#
_cell.length_a   1.000
_cell.length_b   1.000
_cell.length_c   1.000
_cell.angle_alpha   90.00
_cell.angle_beta   90.00
_cell.angle_gamma   90.00
#
_symmetry.space_group_name_H-M   'P 1'
#
loop_
_entity.id
_entity.type
_entity.pdbx_description
1 polymer ?
#
loop_
_entity_poly.entity_id
_entity_poly.type
_entity_poly.pdbx_seq_one_letter_code
_entity_poly.pdbx_strand_id
1 'polypeptide(L)'
;MNSQFDMSNMDNYVENILAENLTLKRKLDSKCEALVILNKELSECITEKEQYKILAEQLQKKLSTYKKIPIRQSCFTDNCDEPYQSHQDSKETNRNLVCEVESLRQKLRDALGDIKALRTKLNQQKMPVDNSEALLKQMDKEEELVKQLEAMNRIKNQLEMDLQSVLDEKEELITERDAYKCKIHRLNHEFNMLLKGENHNVIDLDSLILENRFLQEHLQQAQEEIKLANQTLHRYKDQLESKRSKNPIKIGIDNLSETLLSQKQVQDVLQLISLDQISNNSVTVHDLRSICMALLEILNDKTLALLHQKKANRILASRICELEQRIENAQGSRVLTFPSKILLEGYIGSDVDKNVIVNVPQETGNALEKSTDAESGKREDSLEKSSVAKENPDQIEPETNGD
;
A
#
# COMPACT_ATOMS: atom_id res chain seq x y z
N MET A 1 57.78 67.59 -5.16
CA MET A 1 57.78 66.63 -4.02
C MET A 1 56.46 66.64 -3.24
N ASN A 2 55.78 67.78 -3.03
CA ASN A 2 54.49 67.79 -2.30
C ASN A 2 53.34 67.03 -3.00
N SER A 3 53.22 67.10 -4.33
CA SER A 3 52.10 66.45 -5.05
C SER A 3 52.10 64.91 -4.98
N GLN A 4 53.25 64.27 -4.77
CA GLN A 4 53.37 62.81 -4.73
C GLN A 4 53.06 62.24 -3.33
N PHE A 5 53.29 63.06 -2.30
CA PHE A 5 52.89 62.77 -0.92
C PHE A 5 51.37 62.89 -0.74
N ASP A 6 50.75 63.91 -1.34
CA ASP A 6 49.28 64.07 -1.32
C ASP A 6 48.56 62.96 -2.08
N MET A 7 49.12 62.50 -3.21
CA MET A 7 48.55 61.38 -3.98
C MET A 7 48.63 60.07 -3.20
N SER A 8 49.76 59.78 -2.54
CA SER A 8 49.91 58.58 -1.69
C SER A 8 48.96 58.61 -0.48
N ASN A 9 48.66 59.78 0.08
CA ASN A 9 47.74 59.91 1.21
C ASN A 9 46.28 59.71 0.77
N MET A 10 45.92 60.18 -0.44
CA MET A 10 44.63 59.90 -1.06
C MET A 10 44.47 58.43 -1.42
N ASP A 11 45.52 57.78 -1.93
CA ASP A 11 45.49 56.35 -2.25
C ASP A 11 45.27 55.49 -0.98
N ASN A 12 45.96 55.81 0.12
CA ASN A 12 45.72 55.17 1.42
C ASN A 12 44.30 55.40 1.96
N TYR A 13 43.74 56.59 1.75
CA TYR A 13 42.37 56.90 2.16
C TYR A 13 41.34 56.10 1.34
N VAL A 14 41.56 55.97 0.03
CA VAL A 14 40.72 55.16 -0.86
C VAL A 14 40.82 53.68 -0.49
N GLU A 15 42.02 53.16 -0.21
CA GLU A 15 42.21 51.78 0.25
C GLU A 15 41.49 51.51 1.58
N ASN A 16 41.55 52.44 2.53
CA ASN A 16 40.83 52.33 3.80
C ASN A 16 39.30 52.30 3.61
N ILE A 17 38.75 53.16 2.74
CA ILE A 17 37.31 53.16 2.42
C ILE A 17 36.90 51.85 1.74
N LEU A 18 37.75 51.30 0.87
CA LEU A 18 37.49 50.02 0.22
C LEU A 18 37.51 48.87 1.24
N ALA A 19 38.47 48.86 2.16
CA ALA A 19 38.54 47.88 3.24
C ALA A 19 37.33 47.96 4.19
N GLU A 20 36.87 49.17 4.52
CA GLU A 20 35.68 49.40 5.32
C GLU A 20 34.42 48.93 4.59
N ASN A 21 34.26 49.27 3.30
CA ASN A 21 33.16 48.79 2.47
C ASN A 21 33.11 47.27 2.37
N LEU A 22 34.27 46.60 2.20
CA LEU A 22 34.34 45.14 2.18
C LEU A 22 33.92 44.53 3.53
N THR A 23 34.31 45.16 4.64
CA THR A 23 33.92 44.73 5.99
C THR A 23 32.43 44.90 6.22
N LEU A 24 31.85 46.04 5.80
CA LEU A 24 30.42 46.30 5.87
C LEU A 24 29.63 45.32 4.99
N LYS A 25 30.13 45.00 3.79
CA LYS A 25 29.52 44.02 2.90
C LYS A 25 29.49 42.63 3.52
N ARG A 26 30.61 42.14 4.08
CA ARG A 26 30.65 40.85 4.79
C ARG A 26 29.69 40.82 5.99
N LYS A 27 29.58 41.91 6.75
CA LYS A 27 28.63 42.03 7.86
C LYS A 27 27.19 42.01 7.37
N LEU A 28 26.90 42.66 6.24
CA LEU A 28 25.57 42.64 5.62
C LEU A 28 25.23 41.23 5.15
N ASP A 29 26.14 40.56 4.44
CA ASP A 29 25.95 39.19 3.95
C ASP A 29 25.69 38.21 5.11
N SER A 30 26.49 38.30 6.19
CA SER A 30 26.28 37.49 7.40
C SER A 30 24.93 37.77 8.09
N LYS A 31 24.47 39.03 8.12
CA LYS A 31 23.15 39.38 8.64
C LYS A 31 22.02 38.88 7.74
N CYS A 32 22.18 38.94 6.42
CA CYS A 32 21.23 38.39 5.46
C CYS A 32 21.10 36.87 5.65
N GLU A 33 22.22 36.17 5.82
CA GLU A 33 22.22 34.72 6.09
C GLU A 33 21.55 34.39 7.43
N ALA A 34 21.85 35.14 8.49
CA ALA A 34 21.18 34.98 9.79
C ALA A 34 19.66 35.20 9.70
N LEU A 35 19.20 36.16 8.89
CA LEU A 35 17.77 36.37 8.64
C LEU A 35 17.13 35.20 7.88
N VAL A 36 17.85 34.58 6.94
CA VAL A 36 17.37 33.38 6.23
C VAL A 36 17.20 32.21 7.20
N ILE A 37 18.17 32.00 8.09
CA ILE A 37 18.11 30.95 9.12
C ILE A 37 16.91 31.20 10.05
N LEU A 38 16.77 32.42 10.58
CA LEU A 38 15.63 32.77 11.45
C LEU A 38 14.28 32.61 10.75
N ASN A 39 14.18 32.94 9.46
CA ASN A 39 12.95 32.74 8.69
C ASN A 39 12.64 31.24 8.53
N LYS A 40 13.67 30.42 8.28
CA LYS A 40 13.52 28.96 8.24
C LYS A 40 13.04 28.42 9.58
N GLU A 41 13.66 28.80 10.70
CA GLU A 41 13.26 28.39 12.05
C GLU A 41 11.83 28.86 12.38
N LEU A 42 11.47 30.08 11.98
CA LEU A 42 10.10 30.59 12.13
C LEU A 42 9.10 29.75 11.33
N SER A 43 9.44 29.37 10.10
CA SER A 43 8.59 28.52 9.27
C SER A 43 8.40 27.13 9.89
N GLU A 44 9.47 26.54 10.44
CA GLU A 44 9.42 25.26 11.16
C GLU A 44 8.52 25.38 12.39
N CYS A 45 8.68 26.43 13.20
CA CYS A 45 7.84 26.69 14.36
C CYS A 45 6.35 26.88 14.00
N ILE A 46 6.05 27.57 12.89
CA ILE A 46 4.67 27.71 12.39
C ILE A 46 4.11 26.33 11.99
N THR A 47 4.89 25.49 11.31
CA THR A 47 4.44 24.15 10.93
C THR A 47 4.24 23.24 12.14
N GLU A 48 5.13 23.28 13.12
CA GLU A 48 5.03 22.51 14.37
C GLU A 48 3.78 22.93 15.15
N LYS A 49 3.52 24.23 15.25
CA LYS A 49 2.29 24.77 15.83
C LYS A 49 1.04 24.26 15.13
N GLU A 50 1.02 24.21 13.79
CA GLU A 50 -0.13 23.70 13.05
C GLU A 50 -0.30 22.18 13.25
N GLN A 51 0.79 21.43 13.33
CA GLN A 51 0.74 19.99 13.68
C GLN A 51 0.14 19.76 15.07
N TYR A 52 0.58 20.51 16.08
CA TYR A 52 0.00 20.41 17.43
C TYR A 52 -1.46 20.83 17.48
N LYS A 53 -1.84 21.86 16.71
CA LYS A 53 -3.24 22.28 16.60
C LYS A 53 -4.10 21.17 16.00
N ILE A 54 -3.66 20.50 14.93
CA ILE A 54 -4.36 19.36 14.34
C ILE A 54 -4.47 18.22 15.36
N LEU A 55 -3.39 17.89 16.08
CA LEU A 55 -3.40 16.85 17.11
C LEU A 55 -4.39 17.17 18.24
N ALA A 56 -4.43 18.42 18.70
CA ALA A 56 -5.38 18.89 19.71
C ALA A 56 -6.84 18.79 19.20
N GLU A 57 -7.11 19.19 17.96
CA GLU A 57 -8.44 19.05 17.35
C GLU A 57 -8.85 17.57 17.20
N GLN A 58 -7.91 16.68 16.86
CA GLN A 58 -8.15 15.24 16.79
C GLN A 58 -8.48 14.66 18.17
N LEU A 59 -7.73 15.04 19.21
CA LEU A 59 -8.01 14.64 20.59
C LEU A 59 -9.36 15.18 21.07
N GLN A 60 -9.70 16.43 20.76
CA GLN A 60 -10.99 17.02 21.08
C GLN A 60 -12.14 16.30 20.36
N LYS A 61 -11.96 15.90 19.09
CA LYS A 61 -12.92 15.07 18.35
C LYS A 61 -13.09 13.68 18.97
N LYS A 62 -12.00 13.04 19.41
CA LYS A 62 -12.06 11.77 20.15
C LYS A 62 -12.83 11.93 21.47
N LEU A 63 -12.51 12.94 22.27
CA LEU A 63 -13.25 13.24 23.51
C LEU A 63 -14.73 13.57 23.25
N SER A 64 -15.03 14.32 22.19
CA SER A 64 -16.40 14.66 21.80
C SER A 64 -17.19 13.45 21.30
N THR A 65 -16.54 12.49 20.65
CA THR A 65 -17.18 11.24 20.23
C THR A 65 -17.46 10.33 21.43
N TYR A 66 -16.55 10.24 22.41
CA TYR A 66 -16.84 9.59 23.70
C TYR A 66 -18.00 10.25 24.45
N LYS A 67 -18.10 11.59 24.45
CA LYS A 67 -19.22 12.32 25.07
C LYS A 67 -20.56 12.19 24.33
N LYS A 68 -20.56 11.84 23.04
CA LYS A 68 -21.77 11.73 22.20
C LYS A 68 -22.36 10.32 22.14
N ILE A 69 -21.76 9.33 22.79
CA ILE A 69 -22.39 8.02 23.00
C ILE A 69 -23.52 8.22 24.01
N PRO A 70 -24.81 8.11 23.63
CA PRO A 70 -25.89 8.23 24.58
C PRO A 70 -25.88 6.97 25.45
N ILE A 71 -25.36 7.10 26.67
CA ILE A 71 -25.53 6.09 27.72
C ILE A 71 -27.02 6.07 28.06
N ARG A 72 -27.77 5.21 27.38
CA ARG A 72 -29.09 4.82 27.81
C ARG A 72 -28.87 3.84 28.96
N GLN A 73 -29.27 4.28 30.15
CA GLN A 73 -29.60 3.46 31.32
C GLN A 73 -28.43 3.05 32.22
N SER A 74 -28.24 3.79 33.33
CA SER A 74 -28.20 3.26 34.70
C SER A 74 -27.43 4.19 35.65
N CYS A 75 -28.19 4.86 36.53
CA CYS A 75 -27.88 5.16 37.93
C CYS A 75 -26.60 5.96 38.30
N PHE A 76 -26.86 7.13 38.91
CA PHE A 76 -26.15 7.73 40.05
C PHE A 76 -24.61 7.66 40.07
N THR A 77 -23.95 8.77 39.72
CA THR A 77 -23.02 9.51 40.61
C THR A 77 -22.59 10.81 39.93
N ASP A 78 -22.96 11.94 40.51
CA ASP A 78 -22.27 13.21 40.34
C ASP A 78 -20.82 13.08 40.83
N ASN A 79 -19.91 13.80 40.18
CA ASN A 79 -18.46 13.99 40.46
C ASN A 79 -17.51 12.90 39.92
N CYS A 80 -17.04 13.06 38.67
CA CYS A 80 -15.93 12.26 38.13
C CYS A 80 -14.84 13.06 37.37
N ASP A 81 -14.89 14.39 37.33
CA ASP A 81 -13.89 15.19 36.57
C ASP A 81 -12.70 15.67 37.43
N GLU A 82 -12.80 15.69 38.75
CA GLU A 82 -11.77 16.26 39.65
C GLU A 82 -10.60 15.30 40.04
N PRO A 83 -10.82 13.98 40.31
CA PRO A 83 -9.73 13.10 40.72
C PRO A 83 -8.79 12.70 39.58
N TYR A 84 -9.26 12.69 38.32
CA TYR A 84 -8.42 12.31 37.17
C TYR A 84 -7.34 13.36 36.84
N GLN A 85 -7.65 14.66 37.00
CA GLN A 85 -6.70 15.74 36.73
C GLN A 85 -5.57 15.77 37.78
N SER A 86 -5.92 15.68 39.07
CA SER A 86 -4.93 15.65 40.16
C SER A 86 -3.99 14.44 40.08
N HIS A 87 -4.50 13.28 39.67
CA HIS A 87 -3.65 12.10 39.45
C HIS A 87 -2.71 12.25 38.25
N GLN A 88 -3.13 12.95 37.20
CA GLN A 88 -2.28 13.23 36.05
C GLN A 88 -1.19 14.25 36.39
N ASP A 89 -1.55 15.34 37.08
CA ASP A 89 -0.60 16.36 37.52
C ASP A 89 0.40 15.77 38.52
N SER A 90 -0.04 14.86 39.41
CA SER A 90 0.86 14.14 40.32
C SER A 90 1.77 13.14 39.60
N LYS A 91 1.33 12.52 38.50
CA LYS A 91 2.20 11.69 37.65
C LYS A 91 3.20 12.52 36.86
N GLU A 92 2.80 13.69 36.38
CA GLU A 92 3.66 14.59 35.63
C GLU A 92 4.73 15.22 36.51
N THR A 93 4.37 15.68 37.70
CA THR A 93 5.35 16.15 38.70
C THR A 93 6.31 15.04 39.13
N ASN A 94 5.85 13.81 39.34
CA ASN A 94 6.74 12.68 39.61
C ASN A 94 7.69 12.39 38.44
N ARG A 95 7.22 12.47 37.19
CA ARG A 95 8.10 12.33 36.00
C ARG A 95 9.15 13.44 35.97
N ASN A 96 8.76 14.70 36.20
CA ASN A 96 9.67 15.83 36.21
C ASN A 96 10.73 15.68 37.32
N LEU A 97 10.33 15.24 38.51
CA LEU A 97 11.25 14.96 39.61
C LEU A 97 12.21 13.80 39.29
N VAL A 98 11.72 12.74 38.63
CA VAL A 98 12.59 11.64 38.17
C VAL A 98 13.63 12.16 37.17
N CYS A 99 13.21 12.96 36.18
CA CYS A 99 14.12 13.59 35.22
C CYS A 99 15.13 14.51 35.90
N GLU A 100 14.71 15.29 36.91
CA GLU A 100 15.62 16.16 37.68
C GLU A 100 16.63 15.34 38.48
N VAL A 101 16.19 14.27 39.14
CA VAL A 101 17.08 13.36 39.87
C VAL A 101 18.07 12.70 38.91
N GLU A 102 17.64 12.29 37.72
CA GLU A 102 18.53 11.74 36.69
C GLU A 102 19.54 12.78 36.18
N SER A 103 19.10 14.02 35.95
CA SER A 103 19.96 15.14 35.56
C SER A 103 20.99 15.48 36.63
N LEU A 104 20.58 15.55 37.90
CA LEU A 104 21.48 15.78 39.03
C LEU A 104 22.46 14.62 39.21
N ARG A 105 22.01 13.37 39.03
CA ARG A 105 22.89 12.20 39.02
C ARG A 105 23.90 12.25 37.88
N GLN A 106 23.51 12.72 36.69
CA GLN A 106 24.43 12.91 35.57
C GLN A 106 25.46 14.00 35.89
N LYS A 107 25.04 15.18 36.35
CA LYS A 107 25.94 16.26 36.78
C LYS A 107 26.91 15.82 37.87
N LEU A 108 26.45 15.00 38.81
CA LEU A 108 27.33 14.42 39.84
C LEU A 108 28.36 13.46 39.23
N ARG A 109 27.95 12.59 38.30
CA ARG A 109 28.88 11.71 37.57
C ARG A 109 29.92 12.51 36.79
N ASP A 110 29.50 13.57 36.10
CA ASP A 110 30.38 14.44 35.31
C ASP A 110 31.38 15.15 36.22
N ALA A 111 30.90 15.78 37.31
CA ALA A 111 31.77 16.45 38.28
C ALA A 111 32.75 15.47 38.97
N LEU A 112 32.34 14.25 39.29
CA LEU A 112 33.24 13.20 39.81
C LEU A 112 34.26 12.77 38.76
N GLY A 113 33.86 12.69 37.48
CA GLY A 113 34.73 12.47 36.33
C GLY A 113 35.78 13.58 36.20
N ASP A 114 35.36 14.84 36.30
CA ASP A 114 36.24 16.02 36.25
C ASP A 114 37.23 16.04 37.42
N ILE A 115 36.76 15.77 38.64
CA ILE A 115 37.63 15.65 39.82
C ILE A 115 38.67 14.55 39.60
N LYS A 116 38.26 13.40 39.04
CA LYS A 116 39.19 12.31 38.72
C LYS A 116 40.20 12.75 37.67
N ALA A 117 39.75 13.39 36.58
CA ALA A 117 40.60 13.90 35.51
C ALA A 117 41.62 14.93 36.02
N LEU A 118 41.19 15.88 36.85
CA LEU A 118 42.03 16.89 37.49
C LEU A 118 43.05 16.25 38.44
N ARG A 119 42.66 15.22 39.22
CA ARG A 119 43.60 14.46 40.06
C ARG A 119 44.66 13.74 39.23
N THR A 120 44.29 13.11 38.11
CA THR A 120 45.25 12.52 37.17
C THR A 120 46.18 13.55 36.55
N LYS A 121 45.66 14.70 36.10
CA LYS A 121 46.48 15.81 35.55
C LYS A 121 47.45 16.36 36.58
N LEU A 122 47.01 16.57 37.82
CA LEU A 122 47.87 17.01 38.92
C LEU A 122 48.98 15.99 39.25
N ASN A 123 48.64 14.70 39.23
CA ASN A 123 49.62 13.63 39.43
C ASN A 123 50.61 13.52 38.27
N GLN A 124 50.17 13.70 37.03
CA GLN A 124 51.04 13.77 35.84
C GLN A 124 51.99 14.98 35.91
N GLN A 125 51.51 16.13 36.39
CA GLN A 125 52.33 17.34 36.57
C GLN A 125 53.40 17.23 37.67
N LYS A 126 53.21 16.31 38.64
CA LYS A 126 54.18 16.04 39.72
C LYS A 126 55.28 15.05 39.33
N MET A 127 55.17 14.38 38.17
CA MET A 127 56.19 13.43 37.71
C MET A 127 57.24 14.14 36.84
N PRO A 128 58.54 13.81 36.98
CA PRO A 128 59.61 14.44 36.20
C PRO A 128 59.55 14.02 34.72
N VAL A 129 60.09 14.90 33.87
CA VAL A 129 59.82 15.07 32.43
C VAL A 129 60.31 13.92 31.49
N ASP A 130 60.92 12.84 32.00
CA ASP A 130 61.55 11.80 31.17
C ASP A 130 60.60 10.71 30.61
N ASN A 131 59.29 10.97 30.55
CA ASN A 131 58.26 9.95 30.28
C ASN A 131 57.66 9.97 28.86
N SER A 132 58.39 10.47 27.85
CA SER A 132 57.90 10.53 26.46
C SER A 132 57.48 9.15 25.91
N GLU A 133 58.22 8.09 26.27
CA GLU A 133 57.89 6.72 25.85
C GLU A 133 56.69 6.13 26.61
N ALA A 134 56.46 6.54 27.86
CA ALA A 134 55.27 6.16 28.62
C ALA A 134 54.01 6.87 28.09
N LEU A 135 54.16 8.10 27.60
CA LEU A 135 53.09 8.85 26.95
C LEU A 135 52.70 8.22 25.61
N LEU A 136 53.67 7.82 24.77
CA LEU A 136 53.38 7.06 23.54
C LEU A 136 52.64 5.75 23.84
N LYS A 137 53.11 4.96 24.80
CA LYS A 137 52.44 3.72 25.22
C LYS A 137 51.05 3.95 25.81
N GLN A 138 50.79 5.13 26.38
CA GLN A 138 49.46 5.50 26.84
C GLN A 138 48.56 5.89 25.66
N MET A 139 49.09 6.64 24.68
CA MET A 139 48.38 6.98 23.44
C MET A 139 48.04 5.73 22.62
N ASP A 140 48.94 4.76 22.51
CA ASP A 140 48.68 3.49 21.80
C ASP A 140 47.54 2.70 22.46
N LYS A 141 47.50 2.68 23.80
CA LYS A 141 46.41 2.04 24.57
C LYS A 141 45.09 2.80 24.44
N GLU A 142 45.14 4.13 24.41
CA GLU A 142 43.97 4.97 24.16
C GLU A 142 43.45 4.74 22.74
N GLU A 143 44.32 4.61 21.74
CA GLU A 143 43.94 4.30 20.37
C GLU A 143 43.34 2.89 20.24
N GLU A 144 43.92 1.89 20.90
CA GLU A 144 43.38 0.53 20.92
C GLU A 144 42.01 0.47 21.61
N LEU A 145 41.84 1.21 22.72
CA LEU A 145 40.56 1.34 23.39
C LEU A 145 39.52 2.02 22.49
N VAL A 146 39.90 3.07 21.75
CA VAL A 146 39.02 3.73 20.78
C VAL A 146 38.64 2.77 19.66
N LYS A 147 39.56 1.97 19.12
CA LYS A 147 39.25 0.94 18.10
C LYS A 147 38.27 -0.10 18.62
N GLN A 148 38.44 -0.55 19.87
CA GLN A 148 37.50 -1.48 20.50
C GLN A 148 36.12 -0.82 20.70
N LEU A 149 36.09 0.45 21.10
CA LEU A 149 34.85 1.20 21.31
C LEU A 149 34.12 1.44 19.99
N GLU A 150 34.84 1.76 18.92
CA GLU A 150 34.29 1.86 17.57
C GLU A 150 33.75 0.52 17.06
N ALA A 151 34.48 -0.58 17.29
CA ALA A 151 34.03 -1.91 16.91
C ALA A 151 32.75 -2.30 17.66
N MET A 152 32.70 -2.05 18.97
CA MET A 152 31.50 -2.28 19.79
C MET A 152 30.35 -1.37 19.34
N ASN A 153 30.62 -0.12 18.98
CA ASN A 153 29.60 0.80 18.48
C ASN A 153 29.05 0.38 17.11
N ARG A 154 29.91 -0.17 16.23
CA ARG A 154 29.45 -0.76 14.95
C ARG A 154 28.55 -1.96 15.18
N ILE A 155 28.91 -2.85 16.10
CA ILE A 155 28.07 -4.01 16.46
C ILE A 155 26.75 -3.55 17.07
N LYS A 156 26.80 -2.57 17.97
CA LYS A 156 25.61 -1.98 18.58
C LYS A 156 24.67 -1.38 17.53
N ASN A 157 25.20 -0.58 16.60
CA ASN A 157 24.41 0.00 15.52
C ASN A 157 23.85 -1.08 14.57
N GLN A 158 24.64 -2.11 14.26
CA GLN A 158 24.15 -3.23 13.45
C GLN A 158 22.99 -3.95 14.16
N LEU A 159 23.12 -4.22 15.46
CA LEU A 159 22.07 -4.86 16.25
C LEU A 159 20.82 -3.99 16.36
N GLU A 160 20.97 -2.66 16.43
CA GLU A 160 19.84 -1.72 16.39
C GLU A 160 19.11 -1.77 15.04
N MET A 161 19.85 -1.87 13.92
CA MET A 161 19.27 -2.03 12.59
C MET A 161 18.57 -3.38 12.43
N ASP A 162 19.21 -4.47 12.88
CA ASP A 162 18.64 -5.81 12.82
C ASP A 162 17.37 -5.89 13.69
N LEU A 163 17.39 -5.28 14.88
CA LEU A 163 16.21 -5.18 15.74
C LEU A 163 15.07 -4.43 15.05
N GLN A 164 15.37 -3.31 14.38
CA GLN A 164 14.36 -2.57 13.63
C GLN A 164 13.78 -3.41 12.48
N SER A 165 14.62 -4.12 11.72
CA SER A 165 14.17 -5.03 10.66
C SER A 165 13.22 -6.10 11.20
N VAL A 166 13.55 -6.72 12.33
CA VAL A 166 12.69 -7.74 12.96
C VAL A 166 11.39 -7.15 13.48
N LEU A 167 11.39 -5.89 13.94
CA LEU A 167 10.16 -5.21 14.35
C LEU A 167 9.25 -4.91 13.15
N ASP A 168 9.82 -4.49 12.02
CA ASP A 168 9.08 -4.26 10.78
C ASP A 168 8.48 -5.57 10.25
N GLU A 169 9.26 -6.65 10.20
CA GLU A 169 8.77 -8.00 9.84
C GLU A 169 7.64 -8.47 10.78
N LYS A 170 7.78 -8.22 12.08
CA LYS A 170 6.73 -8.54 13.05
C LYS A 170 5.45 -7.76 12.78
N GLU A 171 5.55 -6.48 12.42
CA GLU A 171 4.37 -5.67 12.08
C GLU A 171 3.68 -6.20 10.82
N GLU A 172 4.44 -6.55 9.79
CA GLU A 172 3.91 -7.19 8.57
C GLU A 172 3.16 -8.49 8.93
N LEU A 173 3.76 -9.38 9.73
CA LEU A 173 3.12 -10.61 10.17
C LEU A 173 1.85 -10.37 11.00
N ILE A 174 1.81 -9.30 11.81
CA ILE A 174 0.60 -8.90 12.55
C ILE A 174 -0.51 -8.48 11.58
N THR A 175 -0.19 -7.64 10.60
CA THR A 175 -1.19 -7.21 9.60
C THR A 175 -1.69 -8.38 8.76
N GLU A 176 -0.82 -9.33 8.41
CA GLU A 176 -1.20 -10.52 7.67
C GLU A 176 -2.10 -11.44 8.51
N ARG A 177 -1.74 -11.66 9.78
CA ARG A 177 -2.57 -12.39 10.75
C ARG A 177 -3.95 -11.76 10.87
N ASP A 178 -4.03 -10.44 10.98
CA ASP A 178 -5.31 -9.73 11.14
C ASP A 178 -6.15 -9.80 9.86
N ALA A 179 -5.52 -9.74 8.68
CA ALA A 179 -6.19 -9.99 7.40
C ALA A 179 -6.74 -11.42 7.32
N TYR A 180 -5.97 -12.43 7.73
CA TYR A 180 -6.46 -13.82 7.78
C TYR A 180 -7.57 -14.01 8.80
N LYS A 181 -7.47 -13.37 9.97
CA LYS A 181 -8.50 -13.41 11.01
C LYS A 181 -9.82 -12.84 10.48
N CYS A 182 -9.76 -11.70 9.79
CA CYS A 182 -10.93 -11.11 9.11
C CYS A 182 -11.49 -12.05 8.04
N LYS A 183 -10.61 -12.68 7.23
CA LYS A 183 -11.03 -13.63 6.20
C LYS A 183 -11.73 -14.86 6.79
N ILE A 184 -11.17 -15.44 7.84
CA ILE A 184 -11.75 -16.59 8.54
C ILE A 184 -13.08 -16.21 9.16
N HIS A 185 -13.17 -15.06 9.83
CA HIS A 185 -14.41 -14.59 10.44
C HIS A 185 -15.51 -14.38 9.39
N ARG A 186 -15.19 -13.76 8.26
CA ARG A 186 -16.11 -13.60 7.13
C ARG A 186 -16.55 -14.93 6.54
N LEU A 187 -15.61 -15.83 6.23
CA LEU A 187 -15.93 -17.15 5.69
C LEU A 187 -16.75 -17.97 6.68
N ASN A 188 -16.43 -17.92 7.97
CA ASN A 188 -17.20 -18.59 9.02
C ASN A 188 -18.62 -18.00 9.13
N HIS A 189 -18.79 -16.69 8.95
CA HIS A 189 -20.12 -16.08 8.87
C HIS A 189 -20.88 -16.60 7.65
N GLU A 190 -20.26 -16.60 6.47
CA GLU A 190 -20.84 -17.15 5.23
C GLU A 190 -21.22 -18.64 5.39
N PHE A 191 -20.34 -19.46 5.96
CA PHE A 191 -20.61 -20.87 6.27
C PHE A 191 -21.72 -21.05 7.30
N ASN A 192 -21.73 -20.25 8.36
CA ASN A 192 -22.79 -20.31 9.35
C ASN A 192 -24.13 -19.88 8.77
N MET A 193 -24.18 -18.93 7.82
CA MET A 193 -25.40 -18.59 7.10
C MET A 193 -25.86 -19.71 6.17
N LEU A 194 -24.94 -20.40 5.50
CA LEU A 194 -25.25 -21.61 4.71
C LEU A 194 -25.80 -22.75 5.59
N LEU A 195 -25.22 -22.96 6.76
CA LEU A 195 -25.57 -24.07 7.66
C LEU A 195 -26.81 -23.78 8.52
N LYS A 196 -27.08 -22.51 8.87
CA LYS A 196 -28.23 -22.08 9.68
C LYS A 196 -29.47 -21.72 8.85
N GLY A 197 -29.42 -21.84 7.52
CA GLY A 197 -30.53 -21.53 6.65
C GLY A 197 -31.72 -22.48 6.85
N GLU A 198 -32.76 -22.02 7.55
CA GLU A 198 -34.07 -22.71 7.67
C GLU A 198 -34.85 -22.83 6.35
N ASN A 199 -34.31 -22.40 5.22
CA ASN A 199 -34.94 -22.58 3.92
C ASN A 199 -33.92 -23.13 2.95
N HIS A 200 -34.22 -24.33 2.49
CA HIS A 200 -33.48 -25.14 1.54
C HIS A 200 -33.14 -24.37 0.25
N ASN A 201 -32.04 -23.62 0.30
CA ASN A 201 -31.23 -23.24 -0.85
C ASN A 201 -29.79 -23.49 -0.43
N VAL A 202 -29.44 -24.77 -0.23
CA VAL A 202 -28.09 -25.20 -0.60
C VAL A 202 -27.88 -24.58 -1.97
N ILE A 203 -27.00 -23.60 -2.07
CA ILE A 203 -26.71 -22.91 -3.33
C ILE A 203 -26.55 -24.03 -4.35
N ASP A 204 -27.49 -24.11 -5.29
CA ASP A 204 -27.48 -25.17 -6.28
C ASP A 204 -26.18 -24.99 -7.07
N LEU A 205 -25.21 -25.87 -6.76
CA LEU A 205 -23.87 -25.81 -7.34
C LEU A 205 -23.96 -25.89 -8.85
N ASP A 206 -24.95 -26.62 -9.36
CA ASP A 206 -25.18 -26.73 -10.79
C ASP A 206 -25.70 -25.40 -11.36
N SER A 207 -26.62 -24.71 -10.68
CA SER A 207 -27.03 -23.34 -11.06
C SER A 207 -25.87 -22.33 -11.04
N LEU A 208 -24.98 -22.41 -10.05
CA LEU A 208 -23.82 -21.50 -9.97
C LEU A 208 -22.75 -21.83 -11.03
N ILE A 209 -22.55 -23.12 -11.34
CA ILE A 209 -21.67 -23.57 -12.43
C ILE A 209 -22.24 -23.16 -13.79
N LEU A 210 -23.56 -23.31 -14.00
CA LEU A 210 -24.26 -22.85 -15.19
C LEU A 210 -24.12 -21.34 -15.37
N GLU A 211 -24.27 -20.57 -14.31
CA GLU A 211 -24.07 -19.12 -14.33
C GLU A 211 -22.61 -18.75 -14.62
N ASN A 212 -21.64 -19.43 -13.99
CA ASN A 212 -20.22 -19.18 -14.24
C ASN A 212 -19.86 -19.47 -15.70
N ARG A 213 -20.35 -20.58 -16.25
CA ARG A 213 -20.18 -20.95 -17.65
C ARG A 213 -20.83 -19.93 -18.58
N PHE A 214 -22.05 -19.50 -18.27
CA PHE A 214 -22.75 -18.47 -19.05
C PHE A 214 -22.00 -17.15 -19.06
N LEU A 215 -21.50 -16.69 -17.90
CA LEU A 215 -20.71 -15.46 -17.79
C LEU A 215 -19.39 -15.55 -18.57
N GLN A 216 -18.74 -16.72 -18.55
CA GLN A 216 -17.53 -16.95 -19.35
C GLN A 216 -17.84 -16.89 -20.85
N GLU A 217 -18.91 -17.53 -21.31
CA GLU A 217 -19.35 -17.49 -22.71
C GLU A 217 -19.72 -16.05 -23.13
N HIS A 218 -20.38 -15.29 -22.26
CA HIS A 218 -20.73 -13.89 -22.52
C HIS A 218 -19.50 -12.98 -22.58
N LEU A 219 -18.53 -13.19 -21.69
CA LEU A 219 -17.26 -12.47 -21.69
C LEU A 219 -16.46 -12.79 -22.95
N GLN A 220 -16.42 -14.06 -23.37
CA GLN A 220 -15.78 -14.47 -24.61
C GLN A 220 -16.43 -13.82 -25.83
N GLN A 221 -17.76 -13.80 -25.91
CA GLN A 221 -18.50 -13.10 -26.97
C GLN A 221 -18.16 -11.61 -27.01
N ALA A 222 -18.14 -10.93 -25.86
CA ALA A 222 -17.76 -9.52 -25.79
C ALA A 222 -16.30 -9.30 -26.22
N GLN A 223 -15.38 -10.21 -25.88
CA GLN A 223 -13.99 -10.15 -26.35
C GLN A 223 -13.88 -10.35 -27.86
N GLU A 224 -14.67 -11.25 -28.44
CA GLU A 224 -14.74 -11.47 -29.88
C GLU A 224 -15.34 -10.26 -30.61
N GLU A 225 -16.38 -9.63 -30.05
CA GLU A 225 -16.94 -8.38 -30.57
C GLU A 225 -15.92 -7.23 -30.52
N ILE A 226 -15.17 -7.08 -29.43
CA ILE A 226 -14.08 -6.11 -29.34
C ILE A 226 -12.99 -6.40 -30.37
N LYS A 227 -12.62 -7.67 -30.57
CA LYS A 227 -11.63 -8.05 -31.60
C LYS A 227 -12.14 -7.71 -33.01
N LEU A 228 -13.39 -8.02 -33.33
CA LEU A 228 -14.01 -7.69 -34.60
C LEU A 228 -14.11 -6.17 -34.80
N ALA A 229 -14.53 -5.42 -33.78
CA ALA A 229 -14.58 -3.95 -33.80
C ALA A 229 -13.19 -3.33 -33.99
N ASN A 230 -12.16 -3.89 -33.36
CA ASN A 230 -10.78 -3.44 -33.57
C ASN A 230 -10.28 -3.75 -34.98
N GLN A 231 -10.63 -4.90 -35.54
CA GLN A 231 -10.30 -5.25 -36.92
C GLN A 231 -11.01 -4.34 -37.94
N THR A 232 -12.28 -3.99 -37.71
CA THR A 232 -13.01 -3.06 -38.57
C THR A 232 -12.46 -1.63 -38.43
N LEU A 233 -12.14 -1.19 -37.22
CA LEU A 233 -11.47 0.09 -36.98
C LEU A 233 -10.12 0.14 -37.69
N HIS A 234 -9.31 -0.93 -37.60
CA HIS A 234 -8.04 -1.01 -38.29
C HIS A 234 -8.20 -0.95 -39.81
N ARG A 235 -9.17 -1.68 -40.38
CA ARG A 235 -9.50 -1.60 -41.81
C ARG A 235 -9.93 -0.18 -42.22
N TYR A 236 -10.76 0.49 -41.43
CA TYR A 236 -11.14 1.88 -41.71
C TYR A 236 -9.96 2.84 -41.57
N LYS A 237 -9.08 2.63 -40.59
CA LYS A 237 -7.84 3.39 -40.42
C LYS A 237 -6.92 3.21 -41.64
N ASP A 238 -6.71 2.00 -42.10
CA ASP A 238 -5.88 1.68 -43.27
C ASP A 238 -6.46 2.27 -44.55
N GLN A 239 -7.78 2.23 -44.71
CA GLN A 239 -8.48 2.88 -45.83
C GLN A 239 -8.39 4.41 -45.77
N LEU A 240 -8.42 5.00 -44.58
CA LEU A 240 -8.26 6.43 -44.38
C LEU A 240 -6.80 6.87 -44.63
N GLU A 241 -5.84 6.10 -44.15
CA GLU A 241 -4.41 6.32 -44.39
C GLU A 241 -4.03 6.09 -45.85
N SER A 242 -4.64 5.11 -46.54
CA SER A 242 -4.49 4.92 -47.99
C SER A 242 -5.10 6.05 -48.82
N LYS A 243 -6.10 6.78 -48.29
CA LYS A 243 -6.62 8.02 -48.89
C LYS A 243 -5.75 9.24 -48.58
N ARG A 244 -4.91 9.16 -47.54
CA ARG A 244 -3.95 10.21 -47.16
C ARG A 244 -2.59 10.03 -47.84
N SER A 245 -2.22 8.79 -48.19
CA SER A 245 -0.97 8.45 -48.91
C SER A 245 -1.07 8.57 -50.43
N LYS A 246 -2.29 8.59 -50.99
CA LYS A 246 -2.54 9.01 -52.37
C LYS A 246 -2.92 10.50 -52.33
N ASN A 247 -2.06 11.35 -52.88
CA ASN A 247 -2.25 12.80 -52.96
C ASN A 247 -3.72 13.20 -53.24
N PRO A 248 -4.22 14.30 -52.67
CA PRO A 248 -5.58 14.78 -52.92
C PRO A 248 -5.63 15.39 -54.32
N ILE A 249 -5.69 14.56 -55.36
CA ILE A 249 -5.81 15.01 -56.74
C ILE A 249 -7.11 14.43 -57.29
N LYS A 250 -8.07 15.34 -57.37
CA LYS A 250 -9.15 15.40 -58.36
C LYS A 250 -10.16 14.25 -58.30
N ILE A 251 -11.34 14.58 -57.78
CA ILE A 251 -12.60 13.88 -57.99
C ILE A 251 -12.79 13.71 -59.51
N GLY A 252 -12.54 12.51 -60.00
CA GLY A 252 -12.79 12.05 -61.38
C GLY A 252 -13.56 10.74 -61.28
N ILE A 253 -14.61 10.63 -62.09
CA ILE A 253 -15.80 9.77 -61.93
C ILE A 253 -15.52 8.28 -62.26
N ASP A 254 -14.28 7.89 -62.50
CA ASP A 254 -13.98 6.66 -63.26
C ASP A 254 -13.72 5.39 -62.42
N ASN A 255 -13.94 5.39 -61.10
CA ASN A 255 -13.69 4.21 -60.24
C ASN A 255 -14.89 3.87 -59.32
N LEU A 256 -16.09 3.75 -59.89
CA LEU A 256 -17.30 3.36 -59.15
C LEU A 256 -17.43 1.86 -58.87
N SER A 257 -16.51 1.03 -59.36
CA SER A 257 -16.57 -0.43 -59.26
C SER A 257 -16.19 -1.01 -57.89
N GLU A 258 -15.65 -0.21 -56.97
CA GLU A 258 -15.15 -0.70 -55.68
C GLU A 258 -15.64 0.16 -54.48
N THR A 259 -16.69 0.95 -54.69
CA THR A 259 -17.30 1.77 -53.64
C THR A 259 -18.55 1.06 -53.14
N LEU A 260 -18.55 0.64 -51.86
CA LEU A 260 -19.76 0.19 -51.16
C LEU A 260 -20.81 1.31 -51.23
N LEU A 261 -21.74 1.20 -52.17
CA LEU A 261 -22.78 2.20 -52.43
C LEU A 261 -23.76 2.20 -51.25
N SER A 262 -23.91 3.37 -50.62
CA SER A 262 -24.91 3.59 -49.58
C SER A 262 -26.33 3.44 -50.15
N GLN A 263 -27.30 3.03 -49.32
CA GLN A 263 -28.69 2.80 -49.71
C GLN A 263 -29.33 4.00 -50.45
N LYS A 264 -28.93 5.23 -50.14
CA LYS A 264 -29.37 6.43 -50.87
C LYS A 264 -28.75 6.52 -52.27
N GLN A 265 -27.48 6.17 -52.40
CA GLN A 265 -26.78 6.19 -53.69
C GLN A 265 -27.31 5.11 -54.65
N VAL A 266 -27.70 3.94 -54.13
CA VAL A 266 -28.39 2.91 -54.92
C VAL A 266 -29.76 3.41 -55.39
N GLN A 267 -30.49 4.13 -54.54
CA GLN A 267 -31.80 4.71 -54.87
C GLN A 267 -31.70 5.82 -55.92
N ASP A 268 -30.67 6.67 -55.82
CA ASP A 268 -30.42 7.76 -56.78
C ASP A 268 -30.01 7.21 -58.16
N VAL A 269 -29.20 6.15 -58.20
CA VAL A 269 -28.83 5.48 -59.46
C VAL A 269 -30.05 4.81 -60.12
N LEU A 270 -30.91 4.16 -59.32
CA LEU A 270 -32.16 3.57 -59.83
C LEU A 270 -33.15 4.62 -60.36
N GLN A 271 -33.17 5.83 -59.78
CA GLN A 271 -33.98 6.95 -60.28
C GLN A 271 -33.42 7.58 -61.56
N LEU A 272 -32.10 7.54 -61.75
CA LEU A 272 -31.45 8.13 -62.93
C LEU A 272 -31.58 7.24 -64.18
N ILE A 273 -31.71 5.92 -64.00
CA ILE A 273 -31.87 4.96 -65.10
C ILE A 273 -33.32 5.01 -65.61
N SER A 274 -33.58 5.91 -66.56
CA SER A 274 -34.84 5.93 -67.31
C SER A 274 -34.88 4.74 -68.29
N LEU A 275 -35.95 3.96 -68.21
CA LEU A 275 -36.12 2.64 -68.86
C LEU A 275 -36.02 2.65 -70.40
N ASP A 276 -36.12 3.82 -71.03
CA ASP A 276 -36.16 3.99 -72.50
C ASP A 276 -34.77 4.05 -73.19
N GLN A 277 -33.65 4.04 -72.44
CA GLN A 277 -32.29 4.12 -73.01
C GLN A 277 -31.45 2.84 -72.87
N ILE A 278 -32.07 1.69 -72.58
CA ILE A 278 -31.36 0.41 -72.49
C ILE A 278 -31.06 -0.11 -73.90
N SER A 279 -30.08 0.52 -74.55
CA SER A 279 -29.35 -0.06 -75.67
C SER A 279 -28.56 -1.27 -75.15
N ASN A 280 -28.56 -2.37 -75.91
CA ASN A 280 -27.88 -3.64 -75.66
C ASN A 280 -26.35 -3.51 -75.62
N ASN A 281 -25.81 -2.69 -74.72
CA ASN A 281 -24.39 -2.47 -74.57
C ASN A 281 -23.87 -3.28 -73.37
N SER A 282 -22.77 -4.01 -73.55
CA SER A 282 -22.23 -4.94 -72.54
C SER A 282 -21.96 -4.28 -71.17
N VAL A 283 -21.73 -2.97 -71.16
CA VAL A 283 -21.45 -2.18 -69.96
C VAL A 283 -22.72 -1.91 -69.14
N THR A 284 -23.83 -1.54 -69.78
CA THR A 284 -25.11 -1.29 -69.06
C THR A 284 -25.69 -2.57 -68.46
N VAL A 285 -25.46 -3.71 -69.10
CA VAL A 285 -25.82 -5.04 -68.57
C VAL A 285 -24.94 -5.43 -67.37
N HIS A 286 -23.66 -5.03 -67.38
CA HIS A 286 -22.77 -5.26 -66.23
C HIS A 286 -23.16 -4.39 -65.03
N ASP A 287 -23.45 -3.11 -65.25
CA ASP A 287 -23.91 -2.19 -64.20
C ASP A 287 -25.24 -2.64 -63.59
N LEU A 288 -26.19 -3.09 -64.42
CA LEU A 288 -27.45 -3.66 -63.94
C LEU A 288 -27.23 -4.93 -63.12
N ARG A 289 -26.32 -5.81 -63.55
CA ARG A 289 -25.96 -7.01 -62.77
C ARG A 289 -25.31 -6.64 -61.44
N SER A 290 -24.43 -5.65 -61.42
CA SER A 290 -23.78 -5.15 -60.20
C SER A 290 -24.81 -4.58 -59.21
N ILE A 291 -25.76 -3.77 -59.70
CA ILE A 291 -26.87 -3.25 -58.88
C ILE A 291 -27.77 -4.38 -58.37
N CYS A 292 -28.13 -5.34 -59.21
CA CYS A 292 -28.91 -6.51 -58.79
C CYS A 292 -28.18 -7.34 -57.72
N MET A 293 -26.86 -7.51 -57.85
CA MET A 293 -26.04 -8.20 -56.85
C MET A 293 -25.97 -7.41 -55.53
N ALA A 294 -25.77 -6.09 -55.60
CA ALA A 294 -25.76 -5.23 -54.42
C ALA A 294 -27.13 -5.21 -53.71
N LEU A 295 -28.23 -5.16 -54.46
CA LEU A 295 -29.58 -5.26 -53.89
C LEU A 295 -29.84 -6.64 -53.26
N LEU A 296 -29.33 -7.71 -53.87
CA LEU A 296 -29.44 -9.06 -53.34
C LEU A 296 -28.60 -9.25 -52.06
N GLU A 297 -27.41 -8.67 -52.01
CA GLU A 297 -26.57 -8.60 -50.80
C GLU A 297 -27.27 -7.80 -49.69
N ILE A 298 -27.83 -6.63 -49.98
CA ILE A 298 -28.59 -5.82 -49.01
C ILE A 298 -29.83 -6.57 -48.50
N LEU A 299 -30.53 -7.29 -49.38
CA LEU A 299 -31.69 -8.10 -48.99
C LEU A 299 -31.27 -9.27 -48.09
N ASN A 300 -30.16 -9.92 -48.42
CA ASN A 300 -29.59 -10.98 -47.61
C ASN A 300 -29.15 -10.48 -46.23
N ASP A 301 -28.49 -9.33 -46.15
CA ASP A 301 -28.08 -8.70 -44.90
C ASP A 301 -29.29 -8.32 -44.03
N LYS A 302 -30.35 -7.74 -44.61
CA LYS A 302 -31.61 -7.48 -43.89
C LYS A 302 -32.26 -8.75 -43.38
N THR A 303 -32.21 -9.82 -44.16
CA THR A 303 -32.76 -11.13 -43.79
C THR A 303 -31.96 -11.74 -42.63
N LEU A 304 -30.63 -11.65 -42.67
CA LEU A 304 -29.74 -12.08 -41.59
C LEU A 304 -29.94 -11.25 -40.32
N ALA A 305 -30.07 -9.92 -40.43
CA ALA A 305 -30.34 -9.03 -39.31
C ALA A 305 -31.68 -9.38 -38.64
N LEU A 306 -32.72 -9.64 -39.43
CA LEU A 306 -34.03 -10.06 -38.94
C LEU A 306 -33.96 -11.44 -38.26
N LEU A 307 -33.16 -12.37 -38.78
CA LEU A 307 -32.93 -13.68 -38.18
C LEU A 307 -32.19 -13.56 -36.84
N HIS A 308 -31.16 -12.72 -36.75
CA HIS A 308 -30.46 -12.42 -35.49
C HIS A 308 -31.39 -11.76 -34.48
N GLN A 309 -32.20 -10.80 -34.91
CA GLN A 309 -33.20 -10.16 -34.05
C GLN A 309 -34.23 -11.17 -33.53
N LYS A 310 -34.72 -12.09 -34.39
CA LYS A 310 -35.62 -13.18 -33.97
C LYS A 310 -34.96 -14.12 -32.95
N LYS A 311 -33.68 -14.46 -33.14
CA LYS A 311 -32.92 -15.27 -32.18
C LYS A 311 -32.73 -14.54 -30.85
N ALA A 312 -32.36 -13.26 -30.87
CA ALA A 312 -32.23 -12.43 -29.67
C ALA A 312 -33.56 -12.33 -28.92
N ASN A 313 -34.66 -12.07 -29.63
CA ASN A 313 -35.99 -12.02 -29.03
C ASN A 313 -36.40 -13.37 -28.43
N ARG A 314 -35.99 -14.49 -29.02
CA ARG A 314 -36.23 -15.83 -28.46
C ARG A 314 -35.44 -16.06 -27.17
N ILE A 315 -34.18 -15.61 -27.11
CA ILE A 315 -33.36 -15.69 -25.88
C ILE A 315 -33.96 -14.80 -24.78
N LEU A 316 -34.37 -13.58 -25.12
CA LEU A 316 -35.04 -12.67 -24.18
C LEU A 316 -36.35 -13.27 -23.66
N ALA A 317 -37.18 -13.86 -24.53
CA ALA A 317 -38.41 -14.53 -24.12
C ALA A 317 -38.12 -15.71 -23.17
N SER A 318 -37.12 -16.54 -23.48
CA SER A 318 -36.69 -17.64 -22.60
C SER A 318 -36.22 -17.13 -21.24
N ARG A 319 -35.48 -16.01 -21.20
CA ARG A 319 -35.00 -15.41 -19.96
C ARG A 319 -36.13 -14.78 -19.15
N ILE A 320 -37.10 -14.15 -19.82
CA ILE A 320 -38.30 -13.63 -19.16
C ILE A 320 -39.06 -14.77 -18.49
N CYS A 321 -39.30 -15.89 -19.18
CA CYS A 321 -39.94 -17.07 -18.59
C CYS A 321 -39.15 -17.64 -17.40
N GLU A 322 -37.83 -17.70 -17.49
CA GLU A 322 -36.98 -18.17 -16.38
C GLU A 322 -37.04 -17.21 -15.17
N LEU A 323 -37.04 -15.89 -15.41
CA LEU A 323 -37.16 -14.89 -14.35
C LEU A 323 -38.55 -14.89 -13.72
N GLU A 324 -39.60 -15.05 -14.51
CA GLU A 324 -40.98 -15.21 -14.04
C GLU A 324 -41.09 -16.46 -13.14
N GLN A 325 -40.52 -17.59 -13.57
CA GLN A 325 -40.46 -18.81 -12.77
C GLN A 325 -39.66 -18.62 -11.47
N ARG A 326 -38.53 -17.90 -11.50
CA ARG A 326 -37.76 -17.57 -10.30
C ARG A 326 -38.52 -16.63 -9.36
N ILE A 327 -39.30 -15.68 -9.88
CA ILE A 327 -40.14 -14.79 -9.08
C ILE A 327 -41.32 -15.55 -8.46
N GLU A 328 -41.95 -16.45 -9.21
CA GLU A 328 -43.04 -17.30 -8.75
C GLU A 328 -42.59 -18.25 -7.65
N ASN A 329 -41.42 -18.88 -7.82
CA ASN A 329 -40.80 -19.73 -6.80
C ASN A 329 -40.27 -18.93 -5.58
N ALA A 330 -39.99 -17.63 -5.75
CA ALA A 330 -39.48 -16.75 -4.72
C ALA A 330 -40.55 -15.86 -4.05
N GLN A 331 -41.84 -16.20 -4.13
CA GLN A 331 -42.95 -15.48 -3.47
C GLN A 331 -42.93 -15.58 -1.93
N GLY A 332 -41.81 -15.20 -1.31
CA GLY A 332 -41.61 -15.12 0.13
C GLY A 332 -40.24 -14.59 0.55
N SER A 333 -39.22 -14.63 -0.32
CA SER A 333 -37.88 -14.12 0.01
C SER A 333 -37.36 -13.22 -1.09
N ARG A 334 -36.90 -12.03 -0.69
CA ARG A 334 -36.43 -10.93 -1.54
C ARG A 334 -35.60 -11.44 -2.72
N VAL A 335 -35.90 -10.94 -3.91
CA VAL A 335 -35.07 -11.14 -5.11
C VAL A 335 -33.71 -10.49 -4.86
N LEU A 336 -32.77 -11.27 -4.33
CA LEU A 336 -31.41 -10.85 -4.03
C LEU A 336 -30.50 -11.42 -5.11
N THR A 337 -29.99 -10.51 -5.92
CA THR A 337 -29.35 -10.77 -7.22
C THR A 337 -27.98 -11.45 -7.13
N PHE A 338 -27.43 -11.65 -5.93
CA PHE A 338 -26.07 -12.19 -5.75
C PHE A 338 -25.97 -13.07 -4.49
N PRO A 339 -25.52 -14.34 -4.61
CA PRO A 339 -25.32 -15.24 -3.48
C PRO A 339 -24.38 -14.64 -2.40
N SER A 340 -23.33 -13.94 -2.81
CA SER A 340 -22.40 -13.27 -1.88
C SER A 340 -23.05 -12.17 -1.04
N LYS A 341 -24.10 -11.50 -1.54
CA LYS A 341 -24.84 -10.50 -0.76
C LYS A 341 -25.79 -11.13 0.25
N ILE A 342 -26.31 -12.32 -0.05
CA ILE A 342 -27.14 -13.10 0.87
C ILE A 342 -26.27 -13.61 2.03
N LEU A 343 -25.08 -14.13 1.72
CA LEU A 343 -24.19 -14.70 2.73
C LEU A 343 -23.52 -13.66 3.64
N LEU A 344 -23.40 -12.41 3.18
CA LEU A 344 -22.92 -11.28 4.01
C LEU A 344 -24.06 -10.52 4.71
N GLU A 345 -25.31 -10.92 4.58
CA GLU A 345 -26.42 -10.25 5.25
C GLU A 345 -26.23 -10.34 6.77
N GLY A 346 -26.21 -9.18 7.45
CA GLY A 346 -25.94 -9.08 8.88
C GLY A 346 -24.46 -9.19 9.31
N TYR A 347 -23.51 -9.28 8.37
CA TYR A 347 -22.08 -9.27 8.71
C TYR A 347 -21.63 -7.89 9.20
N ILE A 348 -21.02 -7.84 10.39
CA ILE A 348 -20.43 -6.63 10.95
C ILE A 348 -18.97 -6.93 11.31
N GLY A 349 -18.03 -6.25 10.63
CA GLY A 349 -16.60 -6.47 10.81
C GLY A 349 -16.04 -6.07 12.19
N SER A 350 -16.84 -5.49 13.09
CA SER A 350 -16.42 -5.11 14.45
C SER A 350 -16.46 -6.27 15.45
N ASP A 351 -16.98 -7.44 15.07
CA ASP A 351 -17.03 -8.64 15.93
C ASP A 351 -15.85 -9.60 15.71
N VAL A 352 -14.93 -9.27 14.81
CA VAL A 352 -13.71 -10.06 14.54
C VAL A 352 -12.88 -10.25 15.81
N ASP A 353 -12.87 -9.26 16.71
CA ASP A 353 -12.12 -9.29 17.96
C ASP A 353 -12.89 -9.88 19.16
N LYS A 354 -14.21 -10.05 19.05
CA LYS A 354 -15.04 -10.60 20.14
C LYS A 354 -15.04 -12.13 20.18
N ASN A 355 -14.81 -12.77 19.04
CA ASN A 355 -14.84 -14.23 18.90
C ASN A 355 -13.51 -14.95 19.22
N VAL A 356 -12.53 -14.27 19.83
CA VAL A 356 -11.24 -14.88 20.23
C VAL A 356 -11.28 -15.52 21.62
N ILE A 357 -12.34 -15.31 22.40
CA ILE A 357 -12.48 -15.95 23.71
C ILE A 357 -13.20 -17.29 23.50
N VAL A 358 -12.57 -18.37 24.00
CA VAL A 358 -13.04 -19.76 24.14
C VAL A 358 -12.50 -20.77 23.11
N ASN A 359 -11.30 -21.30 23.37
CA ASN A 359 -11.12 -22.70 23.81
C ASN A 359 -9.65 -22.98 24.17
N VAL A 360 -9.22 -22.52 25.34
CA VAL A 360 -8.14 -23.19 26.09
C VAL A 360 -8.87 -24.05 27.12
N PRO A 361 -8.75 -25.39 27.08
CA PRO A 361 -9.30 -26.23 28.14
C PRO A 361 -8.58 -25.89 29.45
N GLN A 362 -9.26 -25.21 30.36
CA GLN A 362 -8.89 -25.15 31.76
C GLN A 362 -9.26 -26.49 32.39
N GLU A 363 -8.29 -27.38 32.55
CA GLU A 363 -8.42 -28.48 33.51
C GLU A 363 -8.34 -27.90 34.93
N THR A 364 -9.48 -27.92 35.60
CA THR A 364 -9.61 -27.72 37.03
C THR A 364 -9.10 -28.95 37.77
N GLY A 365 -8.17 -28.76 38.72
CA GLY A 365 -7.73 -29.83 39.60
C GLY A 365 -6.84 -29.34 40.75
N ASN A 366 -7.44 -28.63 41.71
CA ASN A 366 -6.81 -28.34 43.00
C ASN A 366 -6.51 -29.64 43.76
N ALA A 367 -5.25 -29.87 44.14
CA ALA A 367 -4.91 -30.65 45.32
C ALA A 367 -3.52 -30.29 45.87
N LEU A 368 -3.53 -29.85 47.13
CA LEU A 368 -2.52 -29.95 48.17
C LEU A 368 -1.30 -28.98 48.21
N GLU A 369 -1.40 -28.08 49.18
CA GLU A 369 -0.34 -27.43 49.93
C GLU A 369 0.73 -28.42 50.43
N LYS A 370 2.01 -28.00 50.39
CA LYS A 370 2.84 -27.63 51.57
C LYS A 370 4.33 -27.65 51.20
N SER A 371 5.02 -26.56 51.59
CA SER A 371 6.38 -26.49 52.17
C SER A 371 7.55 -27.15 51.39
N THR A 372 8.70 -26.54 51.16
CA THR A 372 9.59 -25.80 52.06
C THR A 372 10.67 -25.12 51.23
N ASP A 373 11.27 -24.12 51.85
CA ASP A 373 12.49 -23.40 51.51
C ASP A 373 13.68 -24.20 50.96
N ALA A 374 14.59 -23.40 50.37
CA ALA A 374 16.04 -23.46 50.52
C ALA A 374 16.91 -23.95 49.34
N GLU A 375 17.74 -22.99 48.91
CA GLU A 375 19.18 -23.12 48.67
C GLU A 375 19.74 -23.58 47.31
N SER A 376 20.41 -22.58 46.68
CA SER A 376 21.75 -22.63 46.06
C SER A 376 21.97 -23.62 44.89
N GLY A 377 22.45 -23.21 43.72
CA GLY A 377 23.61 -22.37 43.49
C GLY A 377 24.83 -23.24 43.18
N LYS A 378 25.22 -23.29 41.90
CA LYS A 378 26.55 -23.56 41.28
C LYS A 378 26.30 -24.19 39.89
N ARG A 379 26.54 -23.47 38.78
CA ARG A 379 27.81 -23.12 38.12
C ARG A 379 28.63 -24.30 37.60
N GLU A 380 29.11 -24.06 36.37
CA GLU A 380 30.16 -24.71 35.58
C GLU A 380 29.65 -25.78 34.59
N ASP A 381 29.58 -25.50 33.29
CA ASP A 381 30.60 -25.11 32.28
C ASP A 381 31.20 -26.32 31.55
N SER A 382 31.46 -26.09 30.26
CA SER A 382 32.31 -26.84 29.32
C SER A 382 31.57 -27.90 28.50
N LEU A 383 31.27 -27.67 27.22
CA LEU A 383 32.15 -27.48 26.03
C LEU A 383 32.29 -28.79 25.23
N GLU A 384 31.83 -28.67 23.98
CA GLU A 384 32.50 -29.09 22.75
C GLU A 384 32.47 -30.55 22.23
N LYS A 385 31.86 -30.62 21.03
CA LYS A 385 32.40 -31.11 19.75
C LYS A 385 32.53 -32.62 19.47
N SER A 386 31.65 -33.01 18.53
CA SER A 386 31.99 -33.40 17.15
C SER A 386 32.32 -34.86 16.81
N SER A 387 32.15 -35.12 15.50
CA SER A 387 32.53 -36.27 14.67
C SER A 387 31.64 -37.52 14.77
N VAL A 388 30.85 -37.93 13.76
CA VAL A 388 31.10 -38.27 12.33
C VAL A 388 31.72 -39.66 12.14
N ALA A 389 31.15 -40.37 11.14
CA ALA A 389 31.58 -41.61 10.46
C ALA A 389 31.07 -42.91 11.11
N LYS A 390 30.08 -43.57 10.47
CA LYS A 390 30.23 -44.60 9.40
C LYS A 390 30.87 -45.87 9.94
N GLU A 391 30.09 -46.95 9.98
CA GLU A 391 30.45 -48.25 9.40
C GLU A 391 29.25 -49.21 9.50
N ASN A 392 28.73 -49.62 8.34
CA ASN A 392 28.18 -50.96 8.15
C ASN A 392 29.38 -51.89 7.93
N PRO A 393 29.28 -53.16 8.35
CA PRO A 393 29.36 -54.21 7.32
C PRO A 393 28.38 -55.38 7.53
N ASP A 394 27.87 -55.83 6.38
CA ASP A 394 27.64 -57.21 5.94
C ASP A 394 27.04 -58.28 6.86
N GLN A 395 25.81 -58.64 6.49
CA GLN A 395 25.41 -59.95 5.94
C GLN A 395 26.09 -61.21 6.50
N ILE A 396 25.28 -62.14 7.02
CA ILE A 396 25.05 -63.50 6.47
C ILE A 396 23.79 -64.08 7.12
N GLU A 397 22.92 -64.61 6.26
CA GLU A 397 21.61 -65.26 6.45
C GLU A 397 21.68 -66.64 7.17
N PRO A 398 20.68 -67.54 7.06
CA PRO A 398 19.23 -67.43 7.31
C PRO A 398 18.73 -68.54 8.28
N GLU A 399 17.57 -68.36 8.90
CA GLU A 399 16.77 -69.49 9.40
C GLU A 399 15.28 -69.32 9.07
N THR A 400 14.86 -70.14 8.10
CA THR A 400 13.71 -71.08 8.13
C THR A 400 12.26 -70.60 8.33
N ASN A 401 11.44 -71.06 7.38
CA ASN A 401 10.05 -71.55 7.47
C ASN A 401 8.96 -70.49 7.71
N GLY A 402 7.81 -70.51 7.04
CA GLY A 402 7.21 -71.47 6.13
C GLY A 402 5.72 -71.13 6.02
N ASP A 403 5.24 -71.06 4.77
CA ASP A 403 3.87 -71.19 4.23
C ASP A 403 3.55 -70.15 3.15
#